data_AF-A0A2K8T670-F1
#
_entry.id   AF-A0A2K8T670-F1
#
_cell.length_a   1.000
_cell.length_b   1.000
_cell.length_c   1.000
_cell.angle_alpha   90.00
_cell.angle_beta   90.00
_cell.angle_gamma   90.00
#
_symmetry.space_group_name_H-M   'P 1'
#
loop_
_entity.id
_entity.type
_entity.pdbx_description
1 polymer ?
#
loop_
_entity_poly.entity_id
_entity_poly.type
_entity_poly.pdbx_seq_one_letter_code
_entity_poly.pdbx_strand_id
1 'polypeptide(L)'
;MNEEHNTFEDKDKDLSENLPKQPPELLQQIQSHLSQMPEPIKNMANTIWEKLTSTQEIDLQQKQQVYHNIARFLQERLKVEFQTCLETTYKLCNESDPQLVGEQPPGELAQQLATKAKGIILTIKVHYLKPQEVPTSDTGLTSKHLRQTEIFYIDYNNPEPKVSRVNEQVEWDNLPSDVGESFIKEDLARISFKLYPQGD
;
A
#
# COMPACT_ATOMS: atom_id res chain seq x y z
N MET A 1 56.33 24.14 -14.46
CA MET A 1 56.70 22.75 -14.13
C MET A 1 55.95 22.42 -12.85
N ASN A 2 54.65 22.17 -12.99
CA ASN A 2 53.97 20.85 -13.03
C ASN A 2 53.57 20.50 -11.60
N GLU A 3 52.30 20.76 -11.22
CA GLU A 3 51.17 19.80 -11.27
C GLU A 3 51.43 18.61 -10.32
N GLU A 4 50.59 18.28 -9.35
CA GLU A 4 49.16 18.00 -9.50
C GLU A 4 48.33 18.38 -8.26
N HIS A 5 47.18 19.01 -8.54
CA HIS A 5 46.00 19.01 -7.68
C HIS A 5 45.36 17.62 -7.70
N ASN A 6 44.87 17.13 -6.55
CA ASN A 6 43.82 16.12 -6.57
C ASN A 6 42.76 16.44 -5.50
N THR A 7 41.76 17.18 -5.96
CA THR A 7 40.51 17.46 -5.27
C THR A 7 39.61 16.25 -5.52
N PHE A 8 39.36 15.43 -4.49
CA PHE A 8 38.29 14.44 -4.54
C PHE A 8 36.95 15.18 -4.40
N GLU A 9 36.35 15.53 -5.53
CA GLU A 9 34.92 15.79 -5.63
C GLU A 9 34.19 14.45 -5.45
N ASP A 10 33.54 14.25 -4.29
CA ASP A 10 32.48 13.25 -4.15
C ASP A 10 31.31 13.67 -5.02
N LYS A 11 31.27 13.11 -6.23
CA LYS A 11 30.09 13.06 -7.08
C LYS A 11 29.19 11.93 -6.62
N ASP A 12 28.54 12.10 -5.48
CA ASP A 12 27.27 11.41 -5.22
C ASP A 12 26.19 12.14 -6.00
N LYS A 13 26.27 11.95 -7.32
CA LYS A 13 25.24 12.34 -8.27
C LYS A 13 24.10 11.34 -8.07
N ASP A 14 23.13 11.79 -7.31
CA ASP A 14 21.74 11.36 -7.26
C ASP A 14 21.34 10.45 -8.45
N LEU A 15 21.44 9.14 -8.25
CA LEU A 15 21.00 8.13 -9.22
C LEU A 15 19.48 7.91 -9.18
N SER A 16 18.73 8.72 -8.42
CA SER A 16 17.27 8.61 -8.34
C SER A 16 16.52 9.32 -9.48
N GLU A 17 17.19 10.13 -10.30
CA GLU A 17 16.54 10.92 -11.38
C GLU A 17 16.34 10.17 -12.73
N ASN A 18 16.74 8.91 -12.87
CA ASN A 18 16.63 8.17 -14.14
C ASN A 18 15.77 6.91 -14.07
N LEU A 19 14.64 6.95 -13.35
CA LEU A 19 13.57 5.96 -13.57
C LEU A 19 12.68 6.43 -14.73
N PRO A 20 12.63 5.68 -15.85
CA PRO A 20 11.87 6.09 -17.03
C PRO A 20 10.38 6.18 -16.70
N LYS A 21 9.75 7.31 -17.09
CA LYS A 21 8.30 7.58 -16.98
C LYS A 21 7.44 6.80 -17.99
N GLN A 22 8.02 5.79 -18.62
CA GLN A 22 7.39 4.88 -19.57
C GLN A 22 7.81 3.46 -19.21
N PRO A 23 7.01 2.42 -19.52
CA PRO A 23 7.44 1.04 -19.35
C PRO A 23 8.87 0.92 -19.91
N PRO A 24 9.85 0.39 -19.13
CA PRO A 24 11.25 0.39 -19.55
C PRO A 24 11.35 -0.10 -20.98
N GLU A 25 12.22 0.46 -21.82
CA GLU A 25 12.37 0.05 -23.23
C GLU A 25 12.46 -1.49 -23.40
N LEU A 26 12.94 -2.19 -22.36
CA LEU A 26 12.87 -3.64 -22.19
C LEU A 26 11.46 -4.25 -22.36
N LEU A 27 10.40 -3.63 -21.84
CA LEU A 27 9.02 -4.12 -21.96
C LEU A 27 8.45 -3.96 -23.38
N GLN A 28 8.76 -2.87 -24.08
CA GLN A 28 8.42 -2.73 -25.50
C GLN A 28 9.23 -3.70 -26.37
N GLN A 29 10.49 -3.94 -26.01
CA GLN A 29 11.32 -4.98 -26.64
C GLN A 29 10.75 -6.38 -26.38
N ILE A 30 10.32 -6.70 -25.17
CA ILE A 30 9.69 -7.99 -24.85
C ILE A 30 8.39 -8.19 -25.65
N GLN A 31 7.52 -7.18 -25.74
CA GLN A 31 6.30 -7.27 -26.56
C GLN A 31 6.60 -7.47 -28.06
N SER A 32 7.59 -6.77 -28.61
CA SER A 32 7.98 -6.94 -30.02
C SER A 32 8.61 -8.32 -30.29
N HIS A 33 9.35 -8.90 -29.34
CA HIS A 33 9.87 -10.26 -29.43
C HIS A 33 8.79 -11.33 -29.26
N LEU A 34 7.84 -11.15 -28.34
CA LEU A 34 6.70 -12.07 -28.14
C LEU A 34 5.83 -12.18 -29.39
N SER A 35 5.70 -11.10 -30.15
CA SER A 35 4.95 -11.05 -31.43
C SER A 35 5.47 -12.07 -32.47
N GLN A 36 6.74 -12.47 -32.38
CA GLN A 36 7.40 -13.42 -33.30
C GLN A 36 7.51 -14.85 -32.74
N MET A 37 7.05 -15.10 -31.51
CA MET A 37 7.13 -16.43 -30.91
C MET A 37 5.98 -17.36 -31.35
N PRO A 38 6.18 -18.69 -31.32
CA PRO A 38 5.11 -19.67 -31.51
C PRO A 38 3.93 -19.42 -30.59
N GLU A 39 2.72 -19.68 -31.09
CA GLU A 39 1.45 -19.44 -30.38
C GLU A 39 1.37 -19.99 -28.94
N PRO A 40 1.92 -21.18 -28.62
CA PRO A 40 1.95 -21.67 -27.25
C PRO A 40 2.71 -20.75 -26.27
N ILE A 41 3.77 -20.10 -26.74
CA ILE A 41 4.60 -19.22 -25.93
C ILE A 41 3.94 -17.85 -25.78
N LYS A 42 3.26 -17.35 -26.83
CA LYS A 42 2.43 -16.14 -26.74
C LYS A 42 1.29 -16.31 -25.75
N ASN A 43 0.59 -17.44 -25.80
CA ASN A 43 -0.48 -17.75 -24.86
C ASN A 43 0.04 -17.81 -23.43
N MET A 44 1.18 -18.46 -23.20
CA MET A 44 1.81 -18.50 -21.89
C MET A 44 2.23 -17.11 -21.39
N ALA A 45 2.81 -16.27 -22.24
CA ALA A 45 3.20 -14.91 -21.89
C ALA A 45 1.99 -14.03 -21.57
N ASN A 46 0.90 -14.14 -22.34
CA ASN A 46 -0.35 -13.43 -22.09
C ASN A 46 -0.97 -13.86 -20.75
N THR A 47 -1.00 -15.16 -20.45
CA THR A 47 -1.49 -15.66 -19.14
C THR A 47 -0.65 -15.15 -17.98
N ILE A 48 0.68 -15.10 -18.11
CA ILE A 48 1.56 -14.54 -17.09
C ILE A 48 1.28 -13.05 -16.91
N TRP A 49 1.12 -12.31 -18.01
CA TRP A 49 0.83 -10.89 -18.00
C TRP A 49 -0.50 -10.57 -17.33
N GLU A 50 -1.56 -11.30 -17.69
CA GLU A 50 -2.88 -11.18 -17.08
C GLU A 50 -2.82 -11.42 -15.58
N LYS A 51 -2.08 -12.46 -15.15
CA LYS A 51 -1.91 -12.80 -13.73
C LYS A 51 -1.12 -11.75 -12.95
N LEU A 52 -0.07 -11.18 -13.55
CA LEU A 52 0.71 -10.10 -12.92
C LEU A 52 -0.14 -8.82 -12.78
N THR A 53 -0.89 -8.48 -13.83
CA THR A 53 -1.74 -7.29 -13.84
C THR A 53 -2.87 -7.41 -12.83
N SER A 54 -3.52 -8.59 -12.73
CA SER A 54 -4.60 -8.81 -11.76
C SER A 54 -4.11 -8.76 -10.31
N THR A 55 -2.91 -9.26 -10.03
CA THR A 55 -2.31 -9.21 -8.69
C THR A 55 -2.04 -7.77 -8.26
N GLN A 56 -1.47 -6.96 -9.15
CA GLN A 56 -1.21 -5.54 -8.88
C GLN A 56 -2.50 -4.76 -8.63
N GLU A 57 -3.57 -5.08 -9.36
CA GLU A 57 -4.88 -4.47 -9.15
C GLU A 57 -5.47 -4.81 -7.77
N ILE A 58 -5.35 -6.07 -7.33
CA ILE A 58 -5.79 -6.48 -5.99
C ILE A 58 -5.03 -5.73 -4.91
N ASP A 59 -3.68 -5.72 -4.98
CA ASP A 59 -2.84 -5.03 -3.99
C ASP A 59 -3.22 -3.54 -3.89
N LEU A 60 -3.44 -2.89 -5.04
CA LEU A 60 -3.89 -1.50 -5.10
C LEU A 60 -5.25 -1.31 -4.43
N GLN A 61 -6.24 -2.13 -4.76
CA GLN A 61 -7.59 -2.07 -4.18
C GLN A 61 -7.55 -2.28 -2.65
N GLN A 62 -6.75 -3.24 -2.17
CA GLN A 62 -6.62 -3.48 -0.73
C GLN A 62 -5.99 -2.28 0.00
N LYS A 63 -4.95 -1.67 -0.58
CA LYS A 63 -4.37 -0.43 -0.05
C LYS A 63 -5.37 0.72 -0.04
N GLN A 64 -6.11 0.93 -1.15
CA GLN A 64 -7.14 1.97 -1.25
C GLN A 64 -8.18 1.84 -0.13
N GLN A 65 -8.65 0.62 0.14
CA GLN A 65 -9.66 0.38 1.17
C GLN A 65 -9.13 0.66 2.58
N VAL A 66 -7.88 0.27 2.86
CA VAL A 66 -7.22 0.61 4.13
C VAL A 66 -7.10 2.12 4.32
N TYR A 67 -6.65 2.85 3.30
CA TYR A 67 -6.55 4.30 3.36
C TYR A 67 -7.91 4.99 3.49
N HIS A 68 -8.96 4.46 2.86
CA HIS A 68 -10.33 4.92 3.07
C HIS A 68 -10.76 4.80 4.54
N ASN A 69 -10.43 3.69 5.21
CA ASN A 69 -10.79 3.50 6.62
C ASN A 69 -10.09 4.51 7.54
N ILE A 70 -8.81 4.81 7.27
CA ILE A 70 -8.05 5.82 8.00
C ILE A 70 -8.61 7.23 7.72
N ALA A 71 -8.95 7.53 6.46
CA ALA A 71 -9.54 8.81 6.07
C ALA A 71 -10.91 9.04 6.74
N ARG A 72 -11.76 8.01 6.84
CA ARG A 72 -13.03 8.09 7.57
C ARG A 72 -12.81 8.37 9.05
N PHE A 73 -11.86 7.67 9.68
CA PHE A 73 -11.48 7.93 11.07
C PHE A 73 -11.04 9.39 11.29
N LEU A 74 -10.28 9.96 10.36
CA LEU A 74 -9.85 11.36 10.39
C LEU A 74 -11.03 12.30 10.17
N GLN A 75 -11.91 12.01 9.20
CA GLN A 75 -13.09 12.83 8.91
C GLN A 75 -14.00 12.98 10.13
N GLU A 76 -14.23 11.90 10.87
CA GLU A 76 -15.02 11.92 12.10
C GLU A 76 -14.47 12.88 13.17
N ARG A 77 -13.15 13.09 13.20
CA ARG A 77 -12.45 13.88 14.22
C ARG A 77 -12.12 15.30 13.78
N LEU A 78 -11.71 15.47 12.53
CA LEU A 78 -11.29 16.74 11.95
C LEU A 78 -12.46 17.53 11.36
N LYS A 79 -13.59 16.86 11.07
CA LYS A 79 -14.81 17.48 10.50
C LYS A 79 -14.53 18.26 9.19
N VAL A 80 -13.68 17.70 8.34
CA VAL A 80 -13.37 18.24 7.00
C VAL A 80 -13.81 17.25 5.91
N GLU A 81 -13.78 17.70 4.66
CA GLU A 81 -14.16 16.88 3.51
C GLU A 81 -13.33 15.58 3.41
N PHE A 82 -13.98 14.52 2.91
CA PHE A 82 -13.38 13.19 2.85
C PHE A 82 -12.09 13.19 2.02
N GLN A 83 -12.11 13.87 0.87
CA GLN A 83 -10.95 13.95 -0.03
C GLN A 83 -9.73 14.57 0.67
N THR A 84 -9.94 15.64 1.45
CA THR A 84 -8.86 16.24 2.25
C THR A 84 -8.35 15.27 3.32
N CYS A 85 -9.22 14.48 3.94
CA CYS A 85 -8.81 13.44 4.90
C CYS A 85 -8.03 12.31 4.23
N LEU A 86 -8.37 11.97 2.99
CA LEU A 86 -7.67 10.95 2.21
C LEU A 86 -6.26 11.43 1.81
N GLU A 87 -6.13 12.66 1.30
CA GLU A 87 -4.82 13.28 1.06
C GLU A 87 -3.98 13.40 2.34
N THR A 88 -4.62 13.75 3.46
CA THR A 88 -3.99 13.78 4.79
C THR A 88 -3.49 12.39 5.18
N THR A 89 -4.26 11.35 4.90
CA THR A 89 -3.90 9.94 5.17
C THR A 89 -2.67 9.54 4.37
N TYR A 90 -2.65 9.85 3.07
CA TYR A 90 -1.49 9.56 2.21
C TYR A 90 -0.24 10.26 2.73
N LYS A 91 -0.33 11.54 3.12
CA LYS A 91 0.82 12.24 3.72
C LYS A 91 1.22 11.71 5.08
N LEU A 92 0.27 11.32 5.92
CA LEU A 92 0.57 10.74 7.22
C LEU A 92 1.32 9.41 7.08
N CYS A 93 0.86 8.55 6.17
CA CYS A 93 1.44 7.21 5.94
C CYS A 93 2.63 7.23 4.98
N ASN A 94 3.07 8.41 4.51
CA ASN A 94 4.13 8.58 3.52
C ASN A 94 3.90 7.72 2.24
N GLU A 95 2.65 7.68 1.78
CA GLU A 95 2.30 7.01 0.54
C GLU A 95 2.75 7.85 -0.67
N SER A 96 3.33 7.17 -1.66
CA SER A 96 3.92 7.78 -2.86
C SER A 96 3.50 7.10 -4.15
N ASP A 97 2.72 6.03 -4.09
CA ASP A 97 2.20 5.34 -5.27
C ASP A 97 1.32 6.30 -6.11
N PRO A 98 1.71 6.64 -7.35
CA PRO A 98 0.96 7.56 -8.20
C PRO A 98 -0.47 7.09 -8.50
N GLN A 99 -0.72 5.78 -8.47
CA GLN A 99 -2.06 5.22 -8.67
C GLN A 99 -3.00 5.51 -7.49
N LEU A 100 -2.44 5.87 -6.33
CA LEU A 100 -3.18 6.23 -5.11
C LEU A 100 -3.23 7.75 -4.89
N VAL A 101 -2.08 8.40 -4.99
CA VAL A 101 -1.92 9.81 -4.61
C VAL A 101 -2.22 10.78 -5.76
N GLY A 102 -2.20 10.29 -7.00
CA GLY A 102 -2.29 11.11 -8.21
C GLY A 102 -1.05 11.97 -8.45
N GLU A 103 -1.05 12.71 -9.54
CA GLU A 103 0.12 13.53 -9.94
C GLU A 103 0.19 14.89 -9.21
N GLN A 104 -0.93 15.32 -8.62
CA GLN A 104 -1.00 16.62 -7.97
C GLN A 104 -0.51 16.54 -6.52
N PRO A 105 0.29 17.51 -6.05
CA PRO A 105 0.69 17.56 -4.65
C PRO A 105 -0.55 17.76 -3.76
N PRO A 106 -0.60 17.14 -2.57
CA PRO A 106 -1.69 17.36 -1.62
C PRO A 106 -1.86 18.84 -1.28
N GLY A 107 -3.11 19.27 -1.17
CA GLY A 107 -3.43 20.66 -0.86
C GLY A 107 -2.83 21.11 0.46
N GLU A 108 -2.60 22.43 0.61
CA GLU A 108 -1.97 23.00 1.81
C GLU A 108 -2.69 22.58 3.11
N LEU A 109 -4.02 22.53 3.08
CA LEU A 109 -4.83 22.08 4.20
C LEU A 109 -4.51 20.63 4.60
N ALA A 110 -4.37 19.71 3.63
CA ALA A 110 -4.03 18.31 3.91
C ALA A 110 -2.64 18.17 4.55
N GLN A 111 -1.67 19.01 4.13
CA GLN A 111 -0.33 19.03 4.73
C GLN A 111 -0.35 19.51 6.19
N GLN A 112 -1.09 20.59 6.47
CA GLN A 112 -1.28 21.10 7.82
C GLN A 112 -1.98 20.08 8.71
N LEU A 113 -3.02 19.42 8.20
CA LEU A 113 -3.76 18.38 8.93
C LEU A 113 -2.91 17.13 9.16
N ALA A 114 -2.05 16.74 8.23
CA ALA A 114 -1.13 15.61 8.42
C ALA A 114 -0.16 15.90 9.57
N THR A 115 0.35 17.13 9.65
CA THR A 115 1.22 17.56 10.76
C THR A 115 0.48 17.52 12.10
N LYS A 116 -0.77 17.99 12.15
CA LYS A 116 -1.62 17.88 13.35
C LYS A 116 -1.93 16.43 13.71
N ALA A 117 -2.18 15.59 12.71
CA ALA A 117 -2.49 14.17 12.89
C ALA A 117 -1.30 13.41 13.52
N LYS A 118 -0.05 13.77 13.20
CA LYS A 118 1.15 13.21 13.86
C LYS A 118 1.21 13.50 15.36
N GLY A 119 0.55 14.56 15.83
CA GLY A 119 0.45 14.89 17.26
C GLY A 119 -0.60 14.07 18.02
N ILE A 120 -1.53 13.41 17.33
CA ILE A 120 -2.64 12.66 17.95
C ILE A 120 -2.63 11.17 17.62
N ILE A 121 -2.15 10.77 16.45
CA ILE A 121 -2.07 9.36 16.06
C ILE A 121 -0.73 8.82 16.53
N LEU A 122 -0.78 7.75 17.31
CA LEU A 122 0.39 7.08 17.86
C LEU A 122 0.91 6.01 16.89
N THR A 123 0.01 5.18 16.36
CA THR A 123 0.36 4.18 15.37
C THR A 123 -0.86 3.72 14.58
N ILE A 124 -0.64 3.35 13.32
CA ILE A 124 -1.64 2.71 12.47
C ILE A 124 -1.09 1.35 12.06
N LYS A 125 -1.91 0.32 12.24
CA LYS A 125 -1.57 -1.06 11.87
C LYS A 125 -2.69 -1.69 11.06
N VAL A 126 -2.31 -2.57 10.16
CA VAL A 126 -3.23 -3.44 9.41
C VAL A 126 -2.87 -4.87 9.72
N HIS A 127 -3.88 -5.67 10.01
CA HIS A 127 -3.72 -7.09 10.31
C HIS A 127 -4.57 -7.89 9.36
N TYR A 128 -3.97 -8.94 8.81
CA TYR A 128 -4.70 -10.00 8.12
C TYR A 128 -4.68 -11.21 9.04
N LEU A 129 -5.86 -11.76 9.30
CA LEU A 129 -6.04 -12.93 10.16
C LEU A 129 -6.35 -14.14 9.28
N LYS A 130 -5.73 -15.28 9.62
CA LYS A 130 -5.98 -16.56 8.98
C LYS A 130 -7.48 -16.89 9.09
N PRO A 131 -8.11 -17.48 8.06
CA PRO A 131 -9.55 -17.61 8.04
C PRO A 131 -9.96 -18.61 9.11
N GLN A 132 -11.02 -18.29 9.83
CA GLN A 132 -11.70 -19.26 10.69
C GLN A 132 -12.81 -19.90 9.86
N GLU A 133 -12.91 -21.22 9.91
CA GLU A 133 -13.99 -21.96 9.28
C GLU A 133 -15.33 -21.52 9.89
N VAL A 134 -16.19 -20.92 9.07
CA VAL A 134 -17.56 -20.58 9.47
C VAL A 134 -18.53 -21.55 8.79
N PRO A 135 -19.33 -22.31 9.55
CA PRO A 135 -20.38 -23.16 8.98
C PRO A 135 -21.44 -22.30 8.28
N THR A 136 -21.81 -22.66 7.05
CA THR A 136 -22.94 -22.04 6.35
C THR A 136 -24.09 -23.03 6.19
N SER A 137 -25.32 -22.51 6.05
CA SER A 137 -26.56 -23.31 6.06
C SER A 137 -26.68 -24.28 4.89
N ASP A 138 -26.00 -24.01 3.78
CA ASP A 138 -26.11 -24.78 2.54
C ASP A 138 -24.72 -25.32 2.12
N THR A 139 -24.32 -26.45 2.73
CA THR A 139 -23.32 -27.40 2.18
C THR A 139 -21.84 -27.01 2.08
N GLY A 140 -21.36 -25.90 2.67
CA GLY A 140 -19.94 -25.55 2.60
C GLY A 140 -19.35 -24.82 3.81
N LEU A 141 -18.07 -25.07 4.07
CA LEU A 141 -17.20 -24.21 4.87
C LEU A 141 -16.83 -22.99 4.01
N THR A 142 -17.10 -21.78 4.49
CA THR A 142 -16.56 -20.57 3.86
C THR A 142 -15.38 -20.07 4.68
N SER A 143 -14.21 -19.97 4.05
CA SER A 143 -13.00 -19.41 4.67
C SER A 143 -12.95 -17.93 4.38
N LYS A 144 -13.43 -17.11 5.31
CA LYS A 144 -13.32 -15.65 5.19
C LYS A 144 -12.15 -15.16 6.02
N HIS A 145 -11.24 -14.43 5.39
CA HIS A 145 -10.19 -13.74 6.11
C HIS A 145 -10.74 -12.45 6.71
N LEU A 146 -10.13 -12.02 7.81
CA LEU A 146 -10.43 -10.75 8.43
C LEU A 146 -9.25 -9.81 8.22
N ARG A 147 -9.49 -8.68 7.54
CA ARG A 147 -8.61 -7.53 7.62
C ARG A 147 -9.08 -6.64 8.76
N GLN A 148 -8.16 -6.30 9.66
CA GLN A 148 -8.40 -5.38 10.76
C GLN A 148 -7.45 -4.19 10.67
N THR A 149 -7.98 -2.99 10.49
CA THR A 149 -7.23 -1.74 10.60
C THR A 149 -7.36 -1.21 12.02
N GLU A 150 -6.23 -1.08 12.74
CA GLU A 150 -6.13 -0.49 14.06
C GLU A 150 -5.50 0.90 13.99
N ILE A 151 -6.17 1.90 14.56
CA ILE A 151 -5.65 3.26 14.68
C ILE A 151 -5.57 3.60 16.16
N PHE A 152 -4.34 3.68 16.68
CA PHE A 152 -4.06 4.07 18.06
C PHE A 152 -3.85 5.58 18.11
N TYR A 153 -4.56 6.25 19.00
CA TYR A 153 -4.58 7.72 19.05
C TYR A 153 -4.84 8.24 20.46
N ILE A 154 -4.58 9.52 20.68
CA ILE A 154 -4.95 10.28 21.88
C ILE A 154 -5.92 11.40 21.50
N ASP A 155 -6.87 11.71 22.38
CA ASP A 155 -7.75 12.86 22.21
C ASP A 155 -7.12 14.09 22.88
N TYR A 156 -7.25 15.27 22.26
CA TYR A 156 -6.73 16.52 22.84
C TYR A 156 -7.29 16.82 24.23
N ASN A 157 -8.55 16.42 24.48
CA ASN A 157 -9.26 16.69 25.73
C ASN A 157 -9.11 15.56 26.77
N ASN A 158 -8.61 14.39 26.36
CA ASN A 158 -8.31 13.27 27.26
C ASN A 158 -7.08 12.52 26.73
N PRO A 159 -5.89 12.71 27.34
CA PRO A 159 -4.62 12.15 26.85
C PRO A 159 -4.46 10.64 27.08
N GLU A 160 -5.53 9.92 27.43
CA GLU A 160 -5.52 8.46 27.50
C GLU A 160 -5.45 7.83 26.09
N PRO A 161 -4.55 6.86 25.85
CA PRO A 161 -4.48 6.15 24.59
C PRO A 161 -5.77 5.38 24.29
N LYS A 162 -6.27 5.56 23.07
CA LYS A 162 -7.46 4.89 22.53
C LYS A 162 -7.11 4.13 21.26
N VAL A 163 -7.98 3.21 20.89
CA VAL A 163 -7.85 2.43 19.65
C VAL A 163 -9.18 2.40 18.91
N SER A 164 -9.15 2.78 17.64
CA SER A 164 -10.24 2.53 16.69
C SER A 164 -9.94 1.27 15.90
N ARG A 165 -10.94 0.42 15.70
CA ARG A 165 -10.82 -0.83 14.93
C ARG A 165 -11.87 -0.88 13.84
N VAL A 166 -11.44 -1.18 12.62
CA VAL A 166 -12.31 -1.48 11.49
C VAL A 166 -12.01 -2.90 11.04
N ASN A 167 -13.02 -3.76 11.07
CA ASN A 167 -12.94 -5.17 10.69
C ASN A 167 -13.68 -5.40 9.38
N GLU A 168 -13.02 -6.01 8.41
CA GLU A 168 -13.54 -6.24 7.05
C GLU A 168 -13.27 -7.68 6.63
N GLN A 169 -14.27 -8.31 6.01
CA GLN A 169 -14.09 -9.62 5.41
C GLN A 169 -13.38 -9.49 4.07
N VAL A 170 -12.38 -10.33 3.83
CA VAL A 170 -11.62 -10.39 2.58
C VAL A 170 -11.62 -11.84 2.10
N GLU A 171 -11.98 -12.04 0.84
CA GLU A 171 -11.93 -13.34 0.18
C GLU A 171 -10.47 -13.72 -0.10
N TRP A 172 -10.18 -15.03 -0.16
CA TRP A 172 -8.82 -15.54 -0.41
C TRP A 172 -8.19 -14.91 -1.66
N ASP A 173 -8.94 -14.87 -2.75
CA ASP A 173 -8.48 -14.34 -4.04
C ASP A 173 -8.24 -12.82 -4.03
N ASN A 174 -8.70 -12.12 -2.99
CA ASN A 174 -8.55 -10.68 -2.83
C ASN A 174 -7.49 -10.32 -1.76
N LEU A 175 -6.79 -11.30 -1.20
CA LEU A 175 -5.68 -11.01 -0.31
C LEU A 175 -4.50 -10.42 -1.09
N PRO A 176 -3.75 -9.50 -0.47
CA PRO A 176 -2.47 -9.11 -1.04
C PRO A 176 -1.56 -10.33 -1.24
N SER A 177 -0.77 -10.30 -2.30
CA SER A 177 0.04 -11.45 -2.71
C SER A 177 1.00 -11.94 -1.61
N ASP A 178 1.69 -11.02 -0.95
CA ASP A 178 2.59 -11.27 0.16
C ASP A 178 1.88 -11.88 1.38
N VAL A 179 0.64 -11.48 1.63
CA VAL A 179 -0.21 -12.02 2.70
C VAL A 179 -0.62 -13.46 2.39
N GLY A 180 -1.12 -13.70 1.17
CA GLY A 180 -1.53 -15.03 0.73
C GLY A 180 -0.37 -16.02 0.78
N GLU A 181 0.80 -15.62 0.27
CA GLU A 181 2.02 -16.42 0.32
C GLU A 181 2.47 -16.73 1.75
N SER A 182 2.45 -15.74 2.63
CA SER A 182 2.86 -15.90 4.03
C SER A 182 1.93 -16.86 4.78
N PHE A 183 0.61 -16.81 4.53
CA PHE A 183 -0.31 -17.78 5.13
C PHE A 183 -0.06 -19.21 4.64
N ILE A 184 0.30 -19.41 3.37
CA ILE A 184 0.62 -20.74 2.83
C ILE A 184 1.97 -21.25 3.38
N LYS A 185 3.00 -20.41 3.34
CA LYS A 185 4.39 -20.82 3.61
C LYS A 185 4.68 -20.95 5.10
N GLU A 186 4.17 -20.03 5.90
CA GLU A 186 4.58 -19.85 7.29
C GLU A 186 3.51 -20.28 8.31
N ASP A 187 2.33 -20.66 7.84
CA ASP A 187 1.18 -21.07 8.66
C ASP A 187 0.80 -20.04 9.75
N LEU A 188 1.08 -18.76 9.50
CA LEU A 188 0.87 -17.70 10.49
C LEU A 188 -0.62 -17.50 10.78
N ALA A 189 -0.97 -17.38 12.07
CA ALA A 189 -2.34 -17.02 12.46
C ALA A 189 -2.69 -15.56 12.10
N ARG A 190 -1.68 -14.69 12.00
CA ARG A 190 -1.82 -13.25 11.77
C ARG A 190 -0.60 -12.68 11.08
N ILE A 191 -0.83 -11.87 10.05
CA ILE A 191 0.18 -11.06 9.37
C ILE A 191 -0.11 -9.59 9.67
N SER A 192 0.92 -8.81 9.99
CA SER A 192 0.75 -7.45 10.52
C SER A 192 1.67 -6.45 9.82
N PHE A 193 1.09 -5.38 9.31
CA PHE A 193 1.81 -4.26 8.72
C PHE A 193 1.62 -3.01 9.58
N LYS A 194 2.70 -2.28 9.82
CA LYS A 194 2.66 -0.97 10.47
C LYS A 194 2.74 0.10 9.40
N LEU A 195 1.70 0.90 9.26
CA LEU A 195 1.64 1.99 8.27
C LEU A 195 2.16 3.31 8.82
N TYR A 196 1.99 3.53 10.12
CA TYR A 196 2.46 4.75 10.77
C TYR A 196 2.91 4.50 12.22
N PRO A 197 3.97 5.19 12.69
CA PRO A 197 5.00 5.81 11.85
C PRO A 197 5.71 4.72 11.03
N GLN A 198 6.00 5.00 9.75
CA GLN A 198 6.97 4.20 9.00
C GLN A 198 8.28 4.24 9.78
N GLY A 199 8.89 3.07 10.03
CA GLY A 199 10.20 3.04 10.69
C GLY A 199 11.23 3.74 9.81
N ASP A 200 12.24 4.35 10.45
CA ASP A 200 13.46 4.80 9.77
C ASP A 200 14.21 3.60 9.17
#